data_AF-A0A915AGS5-F1
#
_entry.id   AF-A0A915AGS5-F1
#
_cell.length_a   1.000
_cell.length_b   1.000
_cell.length_c   1.000
_cell.angle_alpha   90.00
_cell.angle_beta   90.00
_cell.angle_gamma   90.00
#
_symmetry.space_group_name_H-M   'P 1'
#
loop_
_entity.id
_entity.type
_entity.pdbx_description
1 polymer ?
#
loop_
_entity_poly.entity_id
_entity_poly.type
_entity_poly.pdbx_seq_one_letter_code
_entity_poly.pdbx_strand_id
1 'polypeptide(L)'
;MRSISGVLSVSFNQDFGCFACGLDSGFRVFNTDPLKHSYEEKLSGGIAKVEMLFRCNYIALIGGGSTPAFPTNVVVIWDVVNRKEVVRLEMSGDVNGVRLRRDRIVVVL
;
A
#
# COMPACT_ATOMS: atom_id res chain seq x y z
N MET A 1 20.37 -16.36 1.33
CA MET A 1 19.00 -16.90 1.18
C MET A 1 18.05 -15.69 1.13
N ARG A 2 17.25 -15.49 0.07
CA ARG A 2 16.26 -14.40 0.07
C ARG A 2 15.27 -14.70 1.19
N SER A 3 15.16 -13.81 2.18
CA SER A 3 14.07 -13.89 3.17
C SER A 3 12.74 -13.88 2.42
N ILE A 4 11.89 -14.87 2.67
CA ILE A 4 10.57 -14.95 2.04
C ILE A 4 9.66 -14.03 2.86
N SER A 5 9.38 -12.84 2.32
CA SER A 5 8.40 -11.92 2.90
C SER A 5 7.00 -12.52 2.82
N GLY A 6 6.31 -12.61 3.96
CA GLY A 6 4.91 -13.01 4.03
C GLY A 6 3.99 -11.99 3.37
N VAL A 7 2.97 -12.46 2.67
CA VAL A 7 1.93 -11.60 2.06
C VAL A 7 0.84 -11.35 3.08
N LEU A 8 0.53 -10.07 3.34
CA LEU A 8 -0.49 -9.64 4.30
C LEU A 8 -1.81 -9.29 3.60
N SER A 9 -1.75 -8.74 2.39
CA SER A 9 -2.94 -8.41 1.60
C SER A 9 -2.64 -8.38 0.11
N VAL A 10 -3.71 -8.49 -0.69
CA VAL A 10 -3.69 -8.29 -2.14
C VAL A 10 -4.93 -7.48 -2.53
N SER A 11 -4.76 -6.51 -3.41
CA SER A 11 -5.87 -5.68 -3.93
C SER A 11 -5.62 -5.32 -5.40
N PHE A 12 -6.67 -5.37 -6.21
CA PHE A 12 -6.61 -4.80 -7.56
C PHE A 12 -6.75 -3.28 -7.48
N ASN A 13 -6.14 -2.59 -8.44
CA ASN A 13 -6.51 -1.21 -8.72
C ASN A 13 -7.90 -1.14 -9.39
N GLN A 14 -8.42 0.06 -9.53
CA GLN A 14 -9.80 0.34 -9.94
C GLN A 14 -10.16 -0.15 -11.35
N ASP A 15 -9.17 -0.32 -12.24
CA ASP A 15 -9.35 -0.80 -13.62
C ASP A 15 -8.89 -2.26 -13.81
N PHE A 16 -8.52 -2.95 -12.73
CA PHE A 16 -7.99 -4.33 -12.72
C PHE A 16 -6.75 -4.54 -13.61
N GLY A 17 -6.10 -3.46 -14.04
CA GLY A 17 -4.88 -3.49 -14.84
C GLY A 17 -3.61 -3.76 -14.02
N CYS A 18 -3.70 -3.54 -12.71
CA CYS A 18 -2.63 -3.79 -11.75
C CYS A 18 -3.20 -4.38 -10.46
N PHE A 19 -2.36 -5.04 -9.68
CA PHE A 19 -2.64 -5.34 -8.30
C PHE A 19 -1.44 -5.03 -7.42
N ALA A 20 -1.71 -4.73 -6.17
CA ALA A 20 -0.70 -4.50 -5.16
C ALA A 20 -0.76 -5.58 -4.08
N CYS A 21 0.39 -5.90 -3.52
CA CYS A 21 0.54 -6.81 -2.40
C CYS A 21 1.15 -6.07 -1.22
N GLY A 22 0.47 -6.04 -0.09
CA GLY A 22 1.06 -5.68 1.20
C GLY A 22 1.88 -6.85 1.73
N LEU A 23 3.11 -6.59 2.18
CA LEU A 23 4.03 -7.60 2.70
C LEU A 23 4.40 -7.29 4.15
N ASP A 24 4.99 -8.24 4.85
CA ASP A 24 5.59 -8.05 6.18
C ASP A 24 6.84 -7.15 6.20
N SER A 25 7.30 -6.71 5.03
CA SER A 25 8.56 -5.97 4.82
C SER A 25 8.44 -4.91 3.71
N GLY A 26 7.25 -4.34 3.53
CA GLY A 26 6.95 -3.31 2.54
C GLY A 26 5.79 -3.69 1.63
N PHE A 27 5.89 -3.38 0.34
CA PHE A 27 4.85 -3.73 -0.64
C PHE A 27 5.39 -3.92 -2.06
N ARG A 28 4.58 -4.56 -2.91
CA ARG A 28 4.86 -4.74 -4.34
C ARG A 28 3.65 -4.39 -5.19
N VAL A 29 3.91 -4.01 -6.44
CA VAL A 29 2.89 -3.77 -7.46
C VAL A 29 3.21 -4.60 -8.70
N PHE A 30 2.16 -5.12 -9.33
CA PHE A 30 2.23 -5.95 -10.51
C PHE A 30 1.24 -5.46 -11.56
N ASN A 31 1.63 -5.53 -12.83
CA ASN A 31 0.68 -5.50 -13.94
C ASN A 31 0.00 -6.87 -14.06
N THR A 32 -1.26 -6.89 -14.46
CA THR A 32 -2.04 -8.12 -14.64
C THR A 32 -1.80 -8.78 -16.00
N ASP A 33 -1.75 -7.99 -17.07
CA ASP A 33 -1.59 -8.49 -18.44
C ASP A 33 -0.54 -7.70 -19.25
N PRO A 34 0.61 -8.32 -19.62
CA PRO A 34 1.08 -9.59 -19.08
C PRO A 34 1.42 -9.46 -17.59
N LEU A 35 1.36 -10.57 -16.85
CA LEU A 35 1.76 -10.60 -15.44
C LEU A 35 3.23 -10.16 -15.31
N LYS A 36 3.45 -8.99 -14.70
CA LYS A 36 4.79 -8.42 -14.57
C LYS A 36 4.93 -7.64 -13.27
N HIS A 37 5.98 -7.94 -12.51
CA HIS A 37 6.39 -7.12 -11.37
C HIS A 37 6.79 -5.73 -11.85
N SER A 38 6.08 -4.70 -11.41
CA SER A 38 6.29 -3.31 -11.84
C SER A 38 7.08 -2.50 -10.82
N TYR A 39 6.87 -2.74 -9.53
CA TYR A 39 7.47 -1.93 -8.46
C TYR A 39 7.55 -2.70 -7.14
N GLU A 40 8.60 -2.42 -6.37
CA GLU A 40 8.79 -2.90 -4.99
C GLU A 40 9.32 -1.76 -4.14
N GLU A 41 8.72 -1.58 -2.97
CA GLU A 41 9.28 -0.76 -1.90
C GLU A 41 9.54 -1.64 -0.68
N LYS A 42 10.76 -1.57 -0.16
CA LYS A 42 11.14 -2.25 1.07
C LYS A 42 11.08 -1.26 2.21
N LEU A 43 10.34 -1.61 3.24
CA LEU A 43 10.17 -0.77 4.42
C LEU A 43 10.68 -1.53 5.66
N SER A 44 10.85 -0.81 6.76
CA SER A 44 11.29 -1.38 8.04
C SER A 44 10.29 -2.33 8.69
N GLY A 45 9.09 -2.45 8.13
CA GLY A 45 8.02 -3.29 8.67
C GLY A 45 6.94 -3.61 7.64
N GLY A 46 5.85 -4.18 8.14
CA GLY A 46 4.74 -4.66 7.35
C GLY A 46 3.73 -3.60 6.95
N ILE A 47 3.11 -3.83 5.80
CA ILE A 47 2.02 -3.04 5.24
C ILE A 47 0.79 -3.93 5.13
N ALA A 48 -0.22 -3.67 5.97
CA ALA A 48 -1.45 -4.43 6.00
C ALA A 48 -2.32 -4.18 4.77
N LYS A 49 -2.36 -2.95 4.24
CA LYS A 49 -3.14 -2.61 3.04
C LYS A 49 -2.38 -1.67 2.13
N VAL A 50 -2.50 -1.92 0.84
CA VAL A 50 -1.92 -1.14 -0.25
C VAL A 50 -3.05 -0.82 -1.21
N GLU A 51 -3.35 0.45 -1.43
CA GLU A 51 -4.52 0.87 -2.22
C GLU A 51 -4.05 1.87 -3.28
N MET A 52 -4.13 1.44 -4.53
CA MET A 52 -3.67 2.23 -5.67
C MET A 52 -4.72 3.28 -6.06
N LEU A 53 -4.27 4.39 -6.64
CA LEU A 53 -5.14 5.30 -7.40
C LEU A 53 -4.94 5.05 -8.89
N PHE A 54 -5.78 4.20 -9.48
CA PHE A 54 -5.67 3.71 -10.86
C PHE A 54 -4.24 3.25 -11.17
N ARG A 55 -3.59 3.85 -12.16
CA ARG A 55 -2.17 3.68 -12.50
C ARG A 55 -1.38 4.97 -12.28
N CYS A 56 -1.80 5.78 -11.29
CA CYS A 56 -1.09 6.98 -10.88
C CYS A 56 0.09 6.64 -9.95
N ASN A 57 0.92 7.63 -9.67
CA ASN A 57 2.12 7.47 -8.85
C ASN A 57 1.85 7.46 -7.33
N TYR A 58 0.60 7.69 -6.92
CA TYR A 58 0.21 7.78 -5.52
C TYR A 58 -0.53 6.52 -5.07
N ILE A 59 -0.07 5.97 -3.96
CA ILE A 59 -0.62 4.76 -3.33
C ILE A 59 -0.85 5.05 -1.85
N ALA A 60 -1.99 4.61 -1.31
CA ALA A 60 -2.26 4.66 0.12
C ALA A 60 -1.77 3.39 0.81
N LEU A 61 -1.09 3.55 1.94
CA LEU A 61 -0.52 2.50 2.75
C LEU A 61 -1.10 2.57 4.17
N ILE A 62 -1.39 1.40 4.73
CA ILE A 62 -1.70 1.23 6.15
C ILE A 62 -0.71 0.23 6.72
N GLY A 63 0.00 0.61 7.79
CA GLY A 63 0.95 -0.28 8.47
C GLY A 63 0.24 -1.48 9.11
N GLY A 64 0.90 -2.63 9.18
CA GLY A 64 0.38 -3.78 9.92
C GLY A 64 1.30 -4.99 9.89
N GLY A 65 0.75 -6.17 10.16
CA GLY A 65 1.55 -7.36 10.46
C GLY A 65 2.12 -7.33 11.88
N SER A 66 3.09 -8.21 12.18
CA SER A 66 3.69 -8.29 13.52
C SER A 66 4.51 -7.04 13.88
N THR A 67 5.16 -6.44 12.88
CA THR A 67 5.99 -5.25 13.03
C THR A 67 5.60 -4.23 11.97
N PRO A 68 4.61 -3.35 12.22
CA PRO A 68 4.13 -2.38 11.23
C PRO A 68 5.20 -1.38 10.79
N ALA A 69 5.27 -1.05 9.50
CA ALA A 69 6.16 0.02 9.01
C ALA A 69 5.71 1.42 9.46
N PHE A 70 4.42 1.58 9.71
CA PHE A 70 3.77 2.81 10.18
C PHE A 70 2.77 2.46 11.28
N PRO A 71 2.38 3.41 12.16
CA PRO A 71 1.30 3.18 13.11
C PRO A 71 0.00 2.74 12.42
N THR A 72 -0.75 1.84 13.04
CA THR A 72 -1.97 1.23 12.47
C THR A 72 -3.13 2.21 12.32
N ASN A 73 -3.10 3.33 13.04
CA ASN A 73 -4.07 4.43 12.95
C ASN A 73 -3.68 5.51 11.91
N VAL A 74 -2.70 5.25 11.05
CA VAL A 74 -2.20 6.22 10.07
C VAL A 74 -2.38 5.70 8.64
N VAL A 75 -2.91 6.55 7.77
CA VAL A 75 -2.84 6.38 6.31
C VAL A 75 -1.68 7.21 5.76
N VAL A 76 -0.75 6.55 5.09
CA VAL A 76 0.37 7.19 4.39
C VAL A 76 0.06 7.22 2.89
N ILE A 77 0.13 8.40 2.27
CA ILE A 77 0.17 8.51 0.80
C ILE A 77 1.63 8.51 0.38
N TRP A 78 2.00 7.48 -0.37
CA TRP A 78 3.34 7.24 -0.89
C TRP A 78 3.42 7.63 -2.36
N ASP A 79 4.44 8.39 -2.72
CA ASP A 79 4.80 8.67 -4.10
C ASP A 79 5.81 7.62 -4.58
N VAL A 80 5.39 6.73 -5.47
CA VAL A 80 6.23 5.62 -5.97
C VAL A 80 7.37 6.09 -6.87
N VAL A 81 7.23 7.26 -7.52
CA VAL A 81 8.27 7.81 -8.39
C VAL A 81 9.38 8.41 -7.55
N ASN A 82 9.00 9.21 -6.55
CA ASN A 82 9.94 9.87 -5.66
C ASN A 82 10.36 9.02 -4.45
N ARG A 83 9.74 7.84 -4.27
CA ARG A 83 9.96 6.89 -3.17
C ARG A 83 9.92 7.55 -1.80
N LYS A 84 8.88 8.34 -1.55
CA LYS A 84 8.71 9.05 -0.30
C LYS A 84 7.25 9.18 0.10
N GLU A 85 7.06 9.32 1.41
CA GLU A 85 5.81 9.81 1.98
C GLU A 85 5.57 11.26 1.52
N VAL A 86 4.35 11.54 1.05
CA VAL A 86 3.92 12.88 0.64
C VAL A 86 2.76 13.41 1.47
N VAL A 87 1.94 12.53 2.04
CA VAL A 87 0.83 12.90 2.95
C VAL A 87 0.74 11.87 4.06
N ARG A 88 0.46 12.36 5.27
CA ARG A 88 0.16 11.57 6.46
C ARG A 88 -1.21 11.97 7.01
N LEU A 89 -2.11 11.00 7.17
CA LEU A 89 -3.42 11.21 7.76
C LEU A 89 -3.52 10.37 9.03
N GLU A 90 -3.50 11.03 10.18
CA GLU A 90 -3.65 10.37 11.49
C GLU A 90 -5.12 10.30 11.90
N MET A 91 -5.54 9.12 12.34
CA MET A 91 -6.91 8.84 12.72
C MET A 91 -7.04 8.62 14.23
N SER A 92 -8.26 8.77 14.75
CA SER A 92 -8.58 8.55 16.16
C SER A 92 -8.58 7.08 16.59
N GLY A 93 -8.46 6.15 15.65
CA GLY A 93 -8.43 4.71 15.89
C GLY A 93 -7.74 3.99 14.73
N ASP A 94 -7.59 2.67 14.86
CA ASP A 94 -6.96 1.84 13.84
C ASP A 94 -7.68 1.95 12.50
N VAL A 95 -6.91 1.98 11.41
CA VAL A 95 -7.48 2.09 10.07
C VAL A 95 -7.81 0.71 9.54
N ASN A 96 -9.12 0.42 9.46
CA ASN A 96 -9.64 -0.83 8.88
C ASN A 96 -9.61 -0.82 7.34
N GLY A 97 -9.59 0.34 6.70
CA GLY A 97 -9.50 0.43 5.25
C GLY A 97 -9.30 1.84 4.70
N VAL A 98 -8.79 1.90 3.47
CA VAL A 98 -8.70 3.13 2.69
C VAL A 98 -9.14 2.87 1.25
N ARG A 99 -9.78 3.86 0.63
CA ARG A 99 -10.10 3.85 -0.80
C ARG A 99 -9.77 5.20 -1.41
N LEU A 100 -9.22 5.16 -2.62
CA LEU A 100 -8.79 6.35 -3.35
C LEU A 100 -9.67 6.60 -4.58
N ARG A 101 -10.02 7.88 -4.75
CA ARG A 101 -10.52 8.47 -6.00
C ARG A 101 -9.68 9.72 -6.28
N ARG A 102 -9.75 10.26 -7.50
CA ARG A 102 -8.92 11.43 -7.91
C ARG A 102 -9.14 12.68 -7.05
N ASP A 103 -10.32 12.81 -6.45
CA ASP A 103 -10.75 13.97 -5.68
C ASP A 103 -11.05 13.64 -4.20
N ARG A 104 -10.92 12.38 -3.79
CA ARG A 104 -11.33 11.92 -2.45
C ARG A 104 -10.47 10.79 -1.92
N ILE A 105 -10.19 10.85 -0.62
CA ILE A 105 -9.65 9.76 0.18
C ILE A 105 -10.72 9.38 1.18
N VAL A 106 -11.15 8.12 1.18
CA VAL A 106 -12.10 7.60 2.15
C VAL A 106 -11.36 6.66 3.09
N VAL A 107 -11.41 6.94 4.39
CA VAL A 107 -10.79 6.15 5.44
C VAL A 107 -11.88 5.53 6.31
N VAL A 108 -11.72 4.24 6.62
CA VAL A 108 -12.62 3.47 7.49
C VAL A 108 -11.84 3.10 8.74
N LEU A 109 -12.39 3.44 9.91
CA LEU A 109 -11.86 3.13 11.23
C LEU A 109 -12.46 1.85 11.80
#